data_AF-A0A938R2J9-F1
#
_entry.id   AF-A0A938R2J9-F1
#
_cell.length_a   1.000
_cell.length_b   1.000
_cell.length_c   1.000
_cell.angle_alpha   90.00
_cell.angle_beta   90.00
_cell.angle_gamma   90.00
#
_symmetry.space_group_name_H-M   'P 1'
#
loop_
_entity.id
_entity.type
_entity.pdbx_description
1 polymer ?
#
loop_
_entity_poly.entity_id
_entity_poly.type
_entity_poly.pdbx_seq_one_letter_code
_entity_poly.pdbx_strand_id
1 'polypeptide(L)' 'MEQTISEQGEMSRQQLLTIEELAGLLQVPKSWIYDRTRQSKTNGFPTIRVGKYLRFNYQGVLEWLQNQ' A
#
# COMPACT_ATOMS: atom_id res chain seq x y z
N MET A 1 27.85 15.90 -11.64
CA MET A 1 27.98 14.91 -10.54
C MET A 1 26.57 14.50 -10.16
N GLU A 2 26.29 13.22 -10.42
CA GLU A 2 25.25 12.40 -9.77
C GLU A 2 23.78 12.81 -9.94
N GLN A 3 23.24 12.57 -11.15
CA GLN A 3 21.86 12.10 -11.27
C GLN A 3 21.89 10.58 -11.53
N THR A 4 22.39 9.84 -10.56
CA THR A 4 22.16 8.41 -10.42
C THR A 4 21.25 8.25 -9.21
N ILE A 5 19.98 7.91 -9.44
CA ILE A 5 19.05 7.14 -8.60
C ILE A 5 17.69 7.30 -9.28
N SER A 6 16.97 6.30 -9.74
CA SER A 6 17.20 4.89 -9.98
C SER A 6 16.06 4.49 -10.91
N GLU A 7 16.35 3.59 -11.84
CA GLU A 7 15.34 2.81 -12.58
C GLU A 7 14.15 2.51 -11.67
N GLN A 8 12.98 3.08 -11.97
CA GLN A 8 11.72 2.60 -11.44
C GLN A 8 11.45 1.27 -12.15
N GLY A 9 12.26 0.28 -11.80
CA GLY A 9 12.12 -1.09 -12.25
C GLY A 9 10.70 -1.51 -11.94
N GLU A 10 10.12 -2.23 -12.90
CA GLU A 10 8.85 -2.92 -12.78
C GLU A 10 8.76 -3.61 -11.41
N MET A 11 8.20 -2.92 -10.41
CA MET A 11 7.86 -3.55 -9.14
C MET A 11 6.74 -4.50 -9.50
N SER A 12 7.13 -5.75 -9.71
CA SER A 12 6.30 -6.91 -9.97
C SER A 12 5.00 -6.73 -9.19
N ARG A 13 3.88 -6.71 -9.92
CA ARG A 13 2.51 -6.30 -9.51
C ARG A 13 1.89 -7.13 -8.37
N GLN A 14 2.71 -7.78 -7.56
CA GLN A 14 2.38 -8.76 -6.52
C GLN A 14 3.19 -8.55 -5.24
N GLN A 15 3.99 -7.48 -5.12
CA GLN A 15 4.72 -7.23 -3.88
C GLN A 15 3.78 -6.85 -2.73
N LEU A 16 3.86 -7.63 -1.65
CA LEU A 16 3.13 -7.43 -0.40
C LEU A 16 3.83 -6.36 0.44
N LEU A 17 3.32 -5.14 0.36
CA LEU A 17 3.86 -4.00 1.09
C LEU A 17 3.46 -4.04 2.55
N THR A 18 4.33 -3.52 3.40
CA THR A 18 3.99 -3.14 4.78
C THR A 18 3.20 -1.83 4.82
N ILE A 19 2.64 -1.50 5.99
CA ILE A 19 1.98 -0.21 6.25
C ILE A 19 2.93 0.96 5.95
N GLU A 20 4.21 0.81 6.29
CA GLU A 20 5.21 1.88 6.15
C GLU A 20 5.57 2.13 4.69
N GLU A 21 5.78 1.06 3.92
CA GLU A 21 6.04 1.15 2.48
C GLU A 21 4.84 1.73 1.75
N LEU A 22 3.62 1.26 2.06
CA LEU A 22 2.40 1.78 1.46
C LEU A 22 2.19 3.27 1.78
N ALA A 23 2.43 3.66 3.03
CA ALA A 23 2.35 5.06 3.46
C ALA A 23 3.37 5.93 2.73
N GLY A 24 4.60 5.44 2.54
CA GLY A 24 5.64 6.13 1.79
C GLY A 24 5.27 6.30 0.31
N LEU A 25 4.75 5.26 -0.33
CA LEU A 25 4.36 5.28 -1.75
C LEU A 25 3.18 6.21 -2.02
N LEU A 26 2.16 6.17 -1.16
CA LEU A 26 0.99 7.06 -1.28
C LEU A 26 1.26 8.46 -0.72
N GLN A 27 2.41 8.68 -0.07
CA GLN A 27 2.73 9.90 0.68
C GLN A 27 1.65 10.29 1.70
N VAL A 28 1.00 9.30 2.31
CA VAL A 28 -0.05 9.50 3.33
C VAL A 28 0.46 9.11 4.72
N PRO A 29 -0.08 9.69 5.80
CA PRO A 29 0.30 9.28 7.14
C PRO A 29 -0.13 7.84 7.44
N LYS A 30 0.72 7.08 8.16
CA LYS A 30 0.43 5.70 8.59
C LYS A 30 -0.91 5.58 9.32
N SER A 31 -1.28 6.60 10.10
CA SER A 31 -2.55 6.65 10.84
C SER A 31 -3.76 6.54 9.91
N TRP A 32 -3.70 7.13 8.70
CA TRP A 32 -4.75 7.01 7.70
C TRP A 32 -4.90 5.56 7.21
N ILE A 33 -3.78 4.87 6.96
CA ILE A 33 -3.78 3.45 6.57
C ILE A 33 -4.36 2.58 7.70
N TYR A 34 -4.01 2.86 8.96
CA TYR A 34 -4.58 2.15 10.12
C TYR A 34 -6.09 2.31 10.21
N ASP A 35 -6.61 3.53 9.99
CA ASP A 35 -8.06 3.77 10.04
C ASP A 35 -8.79 3.01 8.92
N ARG A 36 -8.26 3.08 7.68
CA ARG A 36 -8.78 2.31 6.54
C ARG A 36 -8.70 0.81 6.74
N THR A 37 -7.62 0.32 7.36
CA THR A 37 -7.46 -1.09 7.72
C THR A 37 -8.52 -1.53 8.75
N ARG A 38 -8.86 -0.66 9.71
CA ARG A 38 -9.92 -0.91 10.70
C ARG A 38 -11.29 -1.01 10.03
N GLN A 39 -11.53 -0.16 9.03
CA GLN A 39 -12.76 -0.13 8.24
C GLN A 39 -12.71 -1.04 7.00
N SER A 40 -11.70 -1.92 6.87
CA SER A 40 -11.49 -2.74 5.66
C SER A 40 -12.71 -3.58 5.28
N LYS A 41 -13.47 -4.09 6.27
CA LYS A 41 -14.74 -4.81 6.03
C LYS A 41 -15.84 -3.94 5.42
N THR A 42 -15.86 -2.64 5.71
CA THR A 42 -16.92 -1.72 5.31
C THR A 42 -16.53 -0.96 4.03
N ASN A 43 -15.28 -0.50 3.96
CA ASN A 43 -14.77 0.23 2.79
C ASN A 43 -14.25 -0.70 1.69
N GLY A 44 -14.05 -2.00 1.94
CA GLY A 44 -13.44 -2.89 0.95
C GLY A 44 -11.94 -2.66 0.77
N PHE A 45 -11.27 -2.08 1.77
CA PHE A 45 -9.84 -1.78 1.70
C PHE A 45 -9.03 -3.09 1.56
N PRO A 46 -8.18 -3.25 0.53
CA PRO A 46 -7.53 -4.52 0.23
C PRO A 46 -6.37 -4.79 1.20
N THR A 47 -6.71 -5.51 2.28
CA THR A 47 -5.76 -5.89 3.34
C THR A 47 -5.58 -7.40 3.38
N ILE A 48 -4.32 -7.83 3.45
CA ILE A 48 -3.93 -9.23 3.48
C ILE A 48 -3.35 -9.50 4.87
N ARG A 49 -4.06 -10.28 5.69
CA ARG A 49 -3.59 -10.67 7.02
C ARG A 49 -2.75 -11.94 6.92
N VAL A 50 -1.46 -11.83 7.21
CA VAL A 50 -0.52 -12.94 7.28
C VAL A 50 -0.17 -13.19 8.75
N GLY A 51 -1.05 -13.92 9.44
CA GLY A 51 -0.92 -14.15 10.89
C GLY A 51 -0.99 -12.84 11.67
N LYS A 52 0.12 -12.47 12.35
CA LYS A 52 0.25 -11.20 13.08
C LYS A 52 0.61 -10.00 12.19
N TYR A 53 0.96 -10.24 10.93
CA TYR A 53 1.41 -9.21 10.00
C TYR A 53 0.29 -8.75 9.08
N LEU A 54 0.20 -7.44 8.87
CA LEU A 54 -0.68 -6.84 7.87
C LEU A 54 0.14 -6.49 6.63
N ARG A 55 -0.31 -7.00 5.49
CA ARG A 55 0.27 -6.77 4.18
C ARG A 55 -0.76 -6.14 3.25
N PHE A 56 -0.28 -5.38 2.29
CA PHE A 56 -1.12 -4.63 1.36
C PHE A 56 -0.62 -4.84 -0.06
N ASN A 57 -1.55 -4.95 -1.00
CA ASN A 57 -1.21 -4.96 -2.41
C ASN A 57 -1.36 -3.52 -2.94
N TYR A 58 -0.27 -2.95 -3.47
CA TYR A 58 -0.27 -1.60 -4.00
C TYR A 58 -1.34 -1.37 -5.08
N GLN A 59 -1.43 -2.31 -6.03
CA GLN A 59 -2.36 -2.22 -7.14
C GLN A 59 -3.79 -2.25 -6.65
N GLY A 60 -4.13 -3.18 -5.75
CA GLY A 60 -5.46 -3.24 -5.17
C GLY A 60 -5.84 -1.95 -4.44
N VAL A 61 -4.88 -1.35 -3.70
CA VAL A 61 -5.13 -0.07 -3.01
C VAL A 61 -5.36 1.07 -4.01
N LEU A 62 -4.59 1.12 -5.11
CA LEU A 62 -4.81 2.10 -6.18
C LEU A 62 -6.15 1.92 -6.88
N GLU A 63 -6.54 0.70 -7.22
CA GLU A 63 -7.84 0.40 -7.82
C GLU A 63 -8.99 0.79 -6.88
N TRP A 64 -8.83 0.52 -5.59
CA TRP A 64 -9.77 0.97 -4.57
C TRP A 64 -9.87 2.49 -4.48
N LEU A 65 -8.73 3.20 -4.55
CA LEU A 65 -8.71 4.67 -4.58
C LEU A 65 -9.37 5.24 -5.83
N GLN A 66 -9.26 4.57 -6.97
CA GLN A 66 -9.92 4.99 -8.22
C GLN A 66 -11.42 4.74 -8.21
N ASN A 67 -11.89 3.76 -7.43
CA ASN A 67 -13.30 3.36 -7.34
C ASN A 67 -14.02 3.95 -6.11
N GLN A 68 -13.41 4.94 -5.43
CA GLN A 68 -13.98 5.69 -4.31
C GLN A 68 -14.80 6.89 -4.77
#